data_AF-F3CDA0-F1
#
_entry.id   AF-F3CDA0-F1
#
_cell.length_a   1.000
_cell.length_b   1.000
_cell.length_c   1.000
_cell.angle_alpha   90.00
_cell.angle_beta   90.00
_cell.angle_gamma   90.00
#
_symmetry.space_group_name_H-M   'P 1'
#
loop_
_entity.id
_entity.type
_entity.pdbx_description
1 polymer ?
#
loop_
_entity_poly.entity_id
_entity_poly.type
_entity_poly.pdbx_seq_one_letter_code
_entity_poly.pdbx_strand_id
1 'polypeptide(L)'
;MISTTMVSDLYITFGLIGVFLAGMIAVLYATNRKSESFSDYAVGGRSYGPWFIAMCYTNSWWPGATFTAFFALSVGGALGFYGMVYATLGVTAMYLMANRAWTWGKRFNLTTQPDLLGMRFNSPVVKRIASIIGIISVFPWVVMGIQALATVFSVRQFRPLGRDDLPAGRGGGDPDSAVLDGEHGHARPDHDRPVSGA
;
A
#
# COMPACT_ATOMS: atom_id res chain seq x y z
N MET A 1 -11.59 -36.49 8.47
CA MET A 1 -11.11 -35.79 9.69
C MET A 1 -10.38 -34.49 9.33
N ILE A 2 -10.94 -33.65 8.44
CA ILE A 2 -10.26 -32.44 7.89
C ILE A 2 -10.91 -31.12 8.35
N SER A 3 -12.05 -31.16 9.06
CA SER A 3 -12.81 -29.93 9.34
C SER A 3 -12.50 -29.23 10.66
N THR A 4 -11.92 -29.89 11.68
CA THR A 4 -11.78 -29.25 13.01
C THR A 4 -10.64 -28.26 13.09
N THR A 5 -9.52 -28.50 12.40
CA THR A 5 -8.35 -27.60 12.37
C THR A 5 -8.64 -26.32 11.57
N MET A 6 -9.29 -26.45 10.40
CA MET A 6 -9.66 -25.30 9.56
C MET A 6 -10.66 -24.37 10.26
N VAL A 7 -11.59 -24.95 11.02
CA VAL A 7 -12.60 -24.19 11.77
C VAL A 7 -11.97 -23.51 12.99
N SER A 8 -11.05 -24.17 13.71
CA SER A 8 -10.31 -23.52 14.80
C SER A 8 -9.46 -22.36 14.31
N ASP A 9 -8.78 -22.50 13.16
CA ASP A 9 -7.94 -21.44 12.59
C ASP A 9 -8.76 -20.21 12.20
N LEU A 10 -9.98 -20.43 11.71
CA LEU A 10 -10.93 -19.37 11.37
C LEU A 10 -11.38 -18.59 12.62
N TYR A 11 -11.74 -19.30 13.70
CA TYR A 11 -12.14 -18.69 14.96
C TYR A 11 -10.99 -17.92 15.62
N ILE A 12 -9.77 -18.46 15.57
CA ILE A 12 -8.58 -17.78 16.10
C ILE A 12 -8.31 -16.50 15.30
N THR A 13 -8.39 -16.55 13.97
CA THR A 13 -8.12 -15.39 13.10
C THR A 13 -9.16 -14.28 13.31
N PHE A 14 -10.45 -14.58 13.21
CA PHE A 14 -11.49 -13.58 13.42
C PHE A 14 -11.58 -13.12 14.88
N GLY A 15 -11.31 -14.01 15.83
CA GLY A 15 -11.22 -13.68 17.25
C GLY A 15 -10.11 -12.67 17.53
N LEU A 16 -8.91 -12.89 16.98
CA LEU A 16 -7.78 -11.97 17.13
C LEU A 16 -8.08 -10.59 16.52
N ILE A 17 -8.67 -10.56 15.32
CA ILE A 17 -9.08 -9.31 14.66
C ILE A 17 -10.13 -8.58 15.50
N GLY A 18 -11.13 -9.31 16.03
CA GLY A 18 -12.17 -8.76 16.89
C GLY A 18 -11.60 -8.15 18.16
N VAL A 19 -10.67 -8.85 18.84
CA VAL A 19 -9.98 -8.34 20.04
C VAL A 19 -9.14 -7.11 19.72
N PHE A 20 -8.42 -7.11 18.59
CA PHE A 20 -7.64 -5.96 18.14
C PHE A 20 -8.52 -4.73 17.90
N LEU A 21 -9.63 -4.89 17.18
CA LEU A 21 -10.59 -3.81 16.91
C LEU A 21 -11.25 -3.32 18.20
N ALA A 22 -11.63 -4.22 19.10
CA ALA A 22 -12.19 -3.85 20.41
C ALA A 22 -11.18 -3.06 21.25
N GLY A 23 -9.91 -3.47 21.27
CA GLY A 23 -8.83 -2.74 21.92
C GLY A 23 -8.65 -1.34 21.33
N MET A 24 -8.68 -1.21 20.01
CA MET A 24 -8.62 0.09 19.33
C MET A 24 -9.79 1.00 19.71
N ILE A 25 -11.02 0.46 19.75
CA ILE A 25 -12.22 1.20 20.17
C ILE A 25 -12.10 1.63 21.64
N ALA A 26 -11.62 0.75 22.51
CA ALA A 26 -11.43 1.05 23.93
C ALA A 26 -10.42 2.19 24.14
N VAL A 27 -9.29 2.16 23.43
CA VAL A 27 -8.28 3.24 23.46
C VAL A 27 -8.87 4.53 22.91
N LEU A 28 -9.63 4.46 21.81
CA LEU A 28 -10.29 5.63 21.23
C LEU A 28 -11.26 6.27 22.22
N TYR A 29 -12.06 5.46 22.92
CA TYR A 29 -13.02 5.94 23.91
C TYR A 29 -12.32 6.51 25.17
N ALA A 30 -11.25 5.85 25.64
CA ALA A 30 -10.43 6.34 26.74
C ALA A 30 -9.71 7.66 26.41
N THR A 31 -9.34 7.85 25.15
CA THR A 31 -8.65 9.05 24.66
C THR A 31 -9.64 10.10 24.14
N ASN A 32 -10.95 9.84 24.21
CA ASN A 32 -11.99 10.74 23.71
C ASN A 32 -12.15 11.96 24.64
N ARG A 33 -11.14 12.83 24.64
CA ARG A 33 -11.22 14.16 25.23
C ARG A 33 -12.12 14.99 24.33
N LYS A 34 -13.21 15.53 24.90
CA LYS A 34 -14.13 16.43 24.20
C LYS A 34 -13.31 17.49 23.47
N SER A 35 -13.41 17.50 22.14
CA SER A 35 -12.79 18.53 21.31
C SER A 35 -13.64 19.78 21.41
N GLU A 36 -13.28 20.70 22.31
CA GLU A 36 -14.05 21.94 22.52
C GLU A 36 -13.70 23.02 21.49
N SER A 37 -12.60 22.87 20.73
CA SER A 37 -12.15 23.83 19.71
C SER A 37 -11.70 23.20 18.39
N PHE A 38 -11.84 23.93 17.26
CA PHE A 38 -11.34 23.50 15.94
C PHE A 38 -9.82 23.31 15.92
N SER A 39 -9.09 24.08 16.73
CA SER A 39 -7.64 23.92 16.91
C SER A 39 -7.28 22.63 17.66
N ASP A 40 -8.12 22.18 18.60
CA ASP A 40 -7.92 20.88 19.26
C ASP A 40 -8.16 19.72 18.30
N TYR A 41 -9.18 19.82 17.45
CA TYR A 41 -9.44 18.81 16.45
C TYR A 41 -8.33 18.74 15.38
N ALA A 42 -7.92 19.88 14.84
CA ALA A 42 -7.02 19.92 13.70
C ALA A 42 -5.53 19.88 14.06
N VAL A 43 -5.13 20.29 15.28
CA VAL A 43 -3.72 20.33 15.71
C VAL A 43 -3.48 19.62 17.05
N GLY A 44 -4.50 19.02 17.66
CA GLY A 44 -4.35 18.33 18.95
C GLY A 44 -3.99 19.25 20.12
N GLY A 45 -4.35 20.53 20.01
CA GLY A 45 -3.94 21.56 20.97
C GLY A 45 -2.42 21.78 21.01
N ARG A 46 -1.66 21.26 20.04
CA ARG A 46 -0.18 21.21 20.03
C ARG A 46 0.43 20.59 21.30
N SER A 47 -0.33 19.74 22.00
CA SER A 47 0.04 19.16 23.30
C SER A 47 0.67 17.77 23.21
N TYR A 48 0.63 17.14 22.03
CA TYR A 48 1.18 15.81 21.83
C TYR A 48 2.71 15.81 21.94
N GLY A 49 3.24 14.81 22.68
CA GLY A 49 4.68 14.63 22.83
C GLY A 49 5.35 14.24 21.50
N PRO A 50 6.65 14.54 21.33
CA PRO A 50 7.38 14.25 20.08
C PRO A 50 7.31 12.78 19.65
N TRP A 51 7.31 11.85 20.61
CA TRP A 51 7.22 10.41 20.35
C TRP A 51 5.90 10.01 19.70
N PHE A 52 4.78 10.56 20.19
CA PHE A 52 3.46 10.28 19.63
C PHE A 52 3.35 10.81 18.19
N ILE A 53 3.83 12.02 17.96
CA ILE A 53 3.86 12.64 16.62
C ILE A 53 4.72 11.80 15.65
N ALA A 54 5.88 11.30 16.10
CA ALA A 54 6.74 10.45 15.29
C ALA A 54 6.06 9.12 14.91
N MET A 55 5.31 8.50 15.83
CA MET A 55 4.56 7.28 15.56
C MET A 55 3.40 7.51 14.58
N CYS A 56 2.60 8.56 14.78
CA CYS A 56 1.53 8.93 13.85
C CYS A 56 2.09 9.19 12.45
N TYR A 57 3.21 9.92 12.36
CA TYR A 57 3.88 10.19 11.10
C TYR A 57 4.36 8.91 10.42
N THR A 58 5.01 8.02 11.18
CA THR A 58 5.50 6.73 10.66
C THR A 58 4.35 5.90 10.11
N ASN A 59 3.23 5.82 10.84
CA ASN A 59 2.04 5.09 10.41
C ASN A 59 1.41 5.69 9.13
N SER A 60 1.40 7.02 9.00
CA SER A 60 0.88 7.70 7.81
C SER A 60 1.80 7.61 6.59
N TRP A 61 3.12 7.57 6.81
CA TRP A 61 4.11 7.46 5.73
C TRP A 61 4.28 6.02 5.23
N TRP A 62 4.13 5.03 6.12
CA TRP A 62 4.22 3.60 5.81
C TRP A 62 2.90 2.86 6.09
N PRO A 63 1.82 3.15 5.34
CA PRO A 63 0.58 2.39 5.45
C PRO A 63 0.77 0.95 4.96
N GLY A 64 -0.14 0.05 5.38
CA GLY A 64 -0.10 -1.38 5.02
C GLY A 64 0.08 -1.67 3.53
N ALA A 65 -0.49 -0.82 2.65
CA ALA A 65 -0.36 -0.93 1.20
C ALA A 65 1.08 -0.77 0.69
N THR A 66 1.91 -0.02 1.41
CA THR A 66 3.32 0.18 1.09
C THR A 66 4.11 -1.12 1.22
N PHE A 67 3.80 -1.98 2.21
CA PHE A 67 4.44 -3.27 2.33
C PHE A 67 4.13 -4.15 1.11
N THR A 68 2.87 -4.24 0.69
CA THR A 68 2.51 -5.03 -0.51
C THR A 68 3.17 -4.50 -1.77
N ALA A 69 3.14 -3.18 -1.99
CA ALA A 69 3.66 -2.56 -3.22
C ALA A 69 5.19 -2.58 -3.30
N PHE A 70 5.89 -2.24 -2.21
CA PHE A 70 7.36 -2.17 -2.22
C PHE A 70 8.00 -3.55 -2.20
N PHE A 71 7.41 -4.54 -1.52
CA PHE A 71 7.91 -5.91 -1.61
C PHE A 71 7.68 -6.49 -3.01
N ALA A 72 6.52 -6.24 -3.63
CA ALA A 72 6.30 -6.63 -5.04
C ALA A 72 7.32 -5.99 -5.98
N LEU A 73 7.64 -4.70 -5.77
CA LEU A 73 8.63 -3.98 -6.56
C LEU A 73 10.07 -4.46 -6.30
N SER A 74 10.35 -4.95 -5.09
CA SER A 74 11.68 -5.47 -4.72
C SER A 74 12.05 -6.78 -5.42
N VAL A 75 11.06 -7.55 -5.89
CA VAL A 75 11.30 -8.75 -6.71
C VAL A 75 12.00 -8.39 -8.03
N GLY A 76 11.80 -7.17 -8.54
CA GLY A 76 12.49 -6.63 -9.70
C GLY A 76 13.94 -6.17 -9.45
N GLY A 77 14.50 -6.43 -8.25
CA GLY A 77 15.90 -6.16 -7.90
C GLY A 77 16.24 -4.67 -7.82
N ALA A 78 16.49 -4.03 -8.96
CA ALA A 78 16.89 -2.62 -9.05
C ALA A 78 15.80 -1.66 -8.57
N LEU A 79 14.52 -2.01 -8.79
CA LEU A 79 13.38 -1.19 -8.33
C LEU A 79 13.15 -1.27 -6.81
N GLY A 80 13.75 -2.26 -6.11
CA GLY A 80 13.75 -2.30 -4.65
C GLY A 80 14.59 -1.20 -4.00
N PHE A 81 15.70 -0.80 -4.65
CA PHE A 81 16.56 0.29 -4.17
C PHE A 81 15.89 1.67 -4.24
N TYR A 82 14.87 1.82 -5.10
CA TYR A 82 14.07 3.04 -5.17
C TYR A 82 13.47 3.40 -3.80
N GLY A 83 12.96 2.40 -3.05
CA GLY A 83 12.35 2.64 -1.75
C GLY A 83 13.33 3.17 -0.71
N MET A 84 14.59 2.71 -0.74
CA MET A 84 15.63 3.18 0.17
C MET A 84 16.03 4.63 -0.11
N VAL A 85 16.23 4.97 -1.39
CA VAL A 85 16.59 6.34 -1.80
C VAL A 85 15.42 7.29 -1.54
N TYR A 86 14.21 6.88 -1.89
CA TYR A 86 12.98 7.64 -1.65
C TYR A 86 12.75 7.91 -0.16
N ALA A 87 12.90 6.89 0.70
CA ALA A 87 12.74 7.06 2.14
C ALA A 87 13.77 8.02 2.72
N THR A 88 15.04 7.88 2.34
CA THR A 88 16.13 8.70 2.89
C THR A 88 16.00 10.17 2.47
N LEU A 89 15.76 10.42 1.17
CA LEU A 89 15.56 11.77 0.65
C LEU A 89 14.24 12.38 1.15
N GLY A 90 13.18 11.59 1.21
CA GLY A 90 11.87 12.01 1.70
C GLY A 90 11.90 12.48 3.14
N VAL A 91 12.50 11.70 4.04
CA VAL A 91 12.66 12.08 5.46
C VAL A 91 13.55 13.31 5.61
N THR A 92 14.64 13.41 4.84
CA THR A 92 15.54 14.58 4.90
C THR A 92 14.83 15.86 4.45
N ALA A 93 14.15 15.82 3.29
CA ALA A 93 13.40 16.95 2.77
C ALA A 93 12.25 17.35 3.72
N MET A 94 11.53 16.36 4.26
CA MET A 94 10.49 16.57 5.27
C MET A 94 11.06 17.23 6.53
N TYR A 95 12.18 16.77 7.06
CA TYR A 95 12.78 17.34 8.27
C TYR A 95 13.15 18.83 8.09
N LEU A 96 13.73 19.17 6.93
CA LEU A 96 14.07 20.55 6.59
C LEU A 96 12.83 21.44 6.44
N MET A 97 11.77 20.91 5.82
CA MET A 97 10.51 21.64 5.62
C MET A 97 9.71 21.76 6.92
N ALA A 98 9.63 20.69 7.72
CA ALA A 98 8.85 20.61 8.95
C ALA A 98 9.35 21.61 10.00
N ASN A 99 10.66 21.75 10.17
CA ASN A 99 11.23 22.73 11.10
C ASN A 99 10.79 24.17 10.79
N ARG A 100 10.77 24.53 9.49
CA ARG A 100 10.31 25.86 9.06
C ARG A 100 8.78 25.99 9.17
N ALA A 101 8.04 25.00 8.68
CA ALA A 101 6.57 25.02 8.73
C ALA A 101 6.02 25.04 10.16
N TRP A 102 6.65 24.32 11.09
CA TRP A 102 6.27 24.30 12.51
C TRP A 102 6.47 25.65 13.19
N THR A 103 7.62 26.29 12.95
CA THR A 103 7.94 27.61 13.52
C THR A 103 6.91 28.67 13.07
N TRP A 104 6.55 28.66 11.79
CA TRP A 104 5.57 29.59 11.22
C TRP A 104 4.14 29.25 11.65
N GLY A 105 3.79 27.96 11.69
CA GLY A 105 2.50 27.49 12.18
C GLY A 105 2.24 27.88 13.63
N LYS A 106 3.26 27.80 14.51
CA LYS A 106 3.18 28.21 15.91
C LYS A 106 3.03 29.73 16.06
N ARG A 107 3.75 30.52 15.26
CA ARG A 107 3.75 31.99 15.37
C ARG A 107 2.45 32.64 14.88
N PHE A 108 1.83 32.07 13.85
CA PHE A 108 0.62 32.62 13.22
C PHE A 108 -0.63 31.79 13.46
N ASN A 109 -0.57 30.84 14.39
CA ASN A 109 -1.65 29.91 14.74
C ASN A 109 -2.32 29.23 13.53
N LEU A 110 -1.51 28.76 12.57
CA LEU A 110 -2.02 28.12 11.36
C LEU A 110 -2.37 26.66 11.64
N THR A 111 -3.43 26.22 10.96
CA THR A 111 -4.04 24.90 11.16
C THR A 111 -3.91 24.01 9.94
N THR A 112 -3.76 24.59 8.74
CA THR A 112 -3.73 23.85 7.48
C THR A 112 -2.56 24.25 6.58
N GLN A 113 -2.13 23.37 5.67
CA GLN A 113 -1.08 23.69 4.68
C GLN A 113 -1.49 24.83 3.73
N PRO A 114 -2.75 24.92 3.25
CA PRO A 114 -3.21 26.06 2.46
C PRO A 114 -3.18 27.40 3.21
N ASP A 115 -3.29 27.41 4.55
CA ASP A 115 -3.17 28.64 5.34
C ASP A 115 -1.75 29.23 5.27
N LEU A 116 -0.71 28.39 5.22
CA LEU A 116 0.67 28.84 5.00
C LEU A 116 0.82 29.54 3.65
N LEU A 117 0.19 29.01 2.60
CA LEU A 117 0.21 29.61 1.27
C LEU A 117 -0.61 30.91 1.24
N GLY A 118 -1.77 30.94 1.87
CA GLY A 118 -2.60 32.13 2.01
C GLY A 118 -1.86 33.28 2.68
N MET A 119 -1.11 33.01 3.75
CA MET A 119 -0.28 34.03 4.40
C MET A 119 0.92 34.45 3.57
N ARG A 120 1.61 33.50 2.91
CA ARG A 120 2.80 33.82 2.10
C ARG A 120 2.47 34.76 0.94
N PHE A 121 1.29 34.60 0.34
CA PHE A 121 0.83 35.41 -0.80
C PHE A 121 -0.16 36.51 -0.40
N ASN A 122 -0.45 36.67 0.90
CA ASN A 122 -1.41 37.62 1.47
C ASN A 122 -2.76 37.66 0.71
N SER A 123 -3.23 36.51 0.21
CA SER A 123 -4.40 36.43 -0.66
C SER A 123 -5.36 35.30 -0.24
N PRO A 124 -6.62 35.61 0.09
CA PRO A 124 -7.63 34.60 0.42
C PRO A 124 -8.01 33.73 -0.78
N VAL A 125 -7.79 34.22 -2.01
CA VAL A 125 -8.04 33.47 -3.24
C VAL A 125 -7.04 32.33 -3.40
N VAL A 126 -5.75 32.61 -3.16
CA VAL A 126 -4.68 31.61 -3.23
C VAL A 126 -4.89 30.51 -2.20
N LYS A 127 -5.31 30.86 -0.98
CA LYS A 127 -5.71 29.88 0.04
C LYS A 127 -6.82 28.96 -0.47
N ARG A 128 -7.89 29.52 -1.04
CA ARG A 128 -9.06 28.74 -1.49
C ARG A 128 -8.70 27.79 -2.64
N ILE A 129 -7.94 28.27 -3.63
CA ILE A 129 -7.49 27.44 -4.75
C ILE A 129 -6.59 26.30 -4.25
N ALA A 130 -5.62 26.62 -3.36
CA ALA A 130 -4.75 25.61 -2.79
C ALA A 130 -5.53 24.54 -1.98
N SER A 131 -6.56 24.94 -1.23
CA SER A 131 -7.43 24.00 -0.52
C SER A 131 -8.21 23.08 -1.48
N ILE A 132 -8.77 23.61 -2.58
CA ILE A 132 -9.51 22.81 -3.57
C ILE A 132 -8.60 21.80 -4.24
N ILE A 133 -7.40 22.24 -4.67
CA ILE A 133 -6.41 21.35 -5.28
C ILE A 133 -6.04 20.23 -4.31
N GLY A 134 -5.77 20.56 -3.04
CA GLY A 134 -5.44 19.57 -2.01
C GLY A 134 -6.52 18.50 -1.84
N ILE A 135 -7.80 18.90 -1.82
CA ILE A 135 -8.93 17.94 -1.70
C ILE A 135 -8.98 17.02 -2.92
N ILE A 136 -8.87 17.57 -4.13
CA ILE A 136 -8.91 16.79 -5.37
C ILE A 136 -7.72 15.83 -5.44
N SER A 137 -6.53 16.26 -5.04
CA SER A 137 -5.33 15.42 -5.06
C SER A 137 -5.36 14.27 -4.06
N VAL A 138 -6.06 14.41 -2.92
CA VAL A 138 -6.18 13.34 -1.91
C VAL A 138 -7.14 12.23 -2.39
N PHE A 139 -8.12 12.56 -3.22
CA PHE A 139 -9.14 11.60 -3.64
C PHE A 139 -8.57 10.35 -4.36
N PRO A 140 -7.71 10.48 -5.40
CA PRO A 140 -7.06 9.32 -6.02
C PRO A 140 -6.24 8.49 -5.03
N TRP A 141 -5.58 9.14 -4.07
CA TRP A 141 -4.76 8.46 -3.06
C TRP A 141 -5.60 7.52 -2.19
N VAL A 142 -6.76 7.99 -1.74
CA VAL A 142 -7.70 7.17 -0.94
C VAL A 142 -8.25 6.01 -1.76
N VAL A 143 -8.62 6.26 -3.03
CA VAL A 143 -9.14 5.21 -3.94
C VAL A 143 -8.10 4.11 -4.16
N MET A 144 -6.84 4.47 -4.44
CA MET A 144 -5.75 3.50 -4.61
C MET A 144 -5.49 2.70 -3.33
N GLY A 145 -5.61 3.32 -2.14
CA GLY A 145 -5.46 2.62 -0.87
C GLY A 145 -6.51 1.52 -0.66
N ILE A 146 -7.78 1.81 -0.98
CA ILE A 146 -8.87 0.83 -0.90
C ILE A 146 -8.66 -0.30 -1.93
N GLN A 147 -8.24 0.04 -3.15
CA GLN A 147 -7.96 -0.95 -4.20
C GLN A 147 -6.81 -1.89 -3.82
N ALA A 148 -5.71 -1.37 -3.28
CA ALA A 148 -4.59 -2.19 -2.81
C ALA A 148 -5.00 -3.13 -1.68
N LEU A 149 -5.89 -2.71 -0.79
CA LEU A 149 -6.44 -3.57 0.25
C LEU A 149 -7.32 -4.67 -0.37
N ALA A 150 -8.18 -4.32 -1.33
CA ALA A 150 -9.05 -5.26 -2.02
C ALA A 150 -8.27 -6.35 -2.78
N THR A 151 -7.16 -6.02 -3.43
CA THR A 151 -6.32 -6.99 -4.14
C THR A 151 -5.62 -7.97 -3.20
N VAL A 152 -5.21 -7.52 -2.02
CA VAL A 152 -4.61 -8.42 -1.01
C VAL A 152 -5.65 -9.44 -0.50
N PHE A 153 -6.89 -9.00 -0.25
CA PHE A 153 -7.96 -9.89 0.15
C PHE A 153 -8.35 -10.87 -0.96
N SER A 154 -8.39 -10.43 -2.23
CA SER A 154 -8.72 -11.32 -3.34
C SER A 154 -7.67 -12.42 -3.54
N VAL A 155 -6.38 -12.10 -3.45
CA VAL A 155 -5.28 -13.08 -3.55
C VAL A 155 -5.33 -14.12 -2.43
N ARG A 156 -5.71 -13.73 -1.21
CA ARG A 156 -5.83 -14.68 -0.10
C ARG A 156 -7.09 -15.53 -0.15
N GLN A 157 -8.21 -14.98 -0.62
CA GLN A 157 -9.49 -15.70 -0.65
C GLN A 157 -9.62 -16.64 -1.86
N PHE A 158 -8.96 -16.31 -2.98
CA PHE A 158 -8.93 -17.15 -4.19
C PHE A 158 -7.58 -17.86 -4.37
N ARG A 159 -7.11 -18.61 -3.36
CA ARG A 159 -6.24 -19.75 -3.62
C ARG A 159 -7.16 -20.96 -3.77
N PRO A 160 -7.41 -21.47 -5.00
CA PRO A 160 -8.21 -22.69 -5.16
C PRO A 160 -7.57 -23.80 -4.34
N LEU A 161 -8.32 -24.33 -3.39
CA LEU A 161 -8.00 -25.51 -2.59
C LEU A 161 -8.04 -26.77 -3.48
N GLY A 162 -7.11 -26.89 -4.44
CA GLY A 162 -7.13 -27.99 -5.40
C GLY A 162 -5.96 -27.98 -6.40
N ARG A 163 -4.75 -27.65 -5.94
CA ARG A 163 -3.52 -27.85 -6.71
C ARG A 163 -2.39 -28.49 -5.89
N ASP A 164 -2.71 -29.05 -4.74
CA ASP A 164 -1.74 -29.75 -3.88
C ASP A 164 -1.87 -31.29 -4.01
N ASP A 165 -2.78 -31.76 -4.87
CA ASP A 165 -3.13 -33.16 -5.11
C ASP A 165 -2.68 -33.71 -6.47
N LEU A 166 -1.99 -32.90 -7.30
CA LEU A 166 -1.30 -33.44 -8.47
C LEU A 166 0.08 -33.97 -8.07
N PRO A 167 0.34 -35.28 -8.18
CA PRO A 167 1.68 -35.81 -7.95
C PRO A 167 2.67 -35.11 -8.88
N ALA A 168 3.77 -34.62 -8.32
CA ALA A 168 4.90 -34.08 -9.05
C ALA A 168 5.39 -35.14 -10.04
N GLY A 169 4.95 -35.05 -11.29
CA GLY A 169 5.31 -36.00 -12.33
C GLY A 169 4.16 -36.38 -13.23
N ARG A 170 3.81 -35.49 -14.17
CA ARG A 170 3.69 -35.79 -15.60
C ARG A 170 3.30 -34.52 -16.35
N GLY A 171 4.03 -34.26 -17.43
CA GLY A 171 3.89 -33.07 -18.27
C GLY A 171 2.45 -32.78 -18.64
N GLY A 172 1.93 -31.67 -18.13
CA GLY A 172 0.85 -30.94 -18.74
C GLY A 172 1.48 -29.92 -19.66
N GLY A 173 1.34 -30.12 -20.97
CA GLY A 173 1.70 -29.12 -21.96
C GLY A 173 0.94 -27.83 -21.67
N ASP A 174 1.66 -26.72 -21.72
CA ASP A 174 1.07 -25.39 -21.66
C ASP A 174 0.06 -25.26 -22.81
N PRO A 175 -1.17 -24.79 -22.58
CA PRO A 175 -2.11 -24.50 -23.67
C PRO A 175 -1.52 -23.51 -24.68
N ASP A 176 -0.56 -22.70 -24.22
CA ASP A 176 0.14 -21.68 -25.01
C ASP A 176 1.25 -22.25 -25.90
N SER A 177 1.75 -23.47 -25.64
CA SER A 177 2.74 -24.11 -26.55
C SER A 177 2.08 -24.69 -27.80
N ALA A 178 0.79 -25.07 -27.72
CA ALA A 178 0.04 -25.56 -28.88
C ALA A 178 -0.26 -24.46 -29.91
N VAL A 179 -0.29 -23.19 -29.49
CA VAL A 179 -0.49 -22.04 -30.39
C VAL A 179 0.81 -21.67 -31.12
N LEU A 180 1.97 -21.89 -30.49
CA LEU A 180 3.28 -21.63 -31.12
C LEU A 180 3.71 -22.75 -32.08
N ASP A 181 3.26 -23.99 -31.85
CA ASP A 181 3.57 -25.12 -32.73
C ASP A 181 2.70 -25.15 -34.02
N GLY A 182 1.63 -24.35 -34.08
CA GLY A 182 0.75 -24.22 -35.26
C GLY A 182 1.29 -23.32 -36.38
N GLU A 183 2.23 -22.42 -36.08
CA GLU A 183 2.74 -21.40 -37.01
C GLU A 183 4.07 -21.81 -37.69
N HIS A 184 4.60 -23.01 -37.40
CA HIS A 184 5.86 -23.51 -37.97
C HIS A 184 5.70 -24.79 -38.81
N GLY A 185 4.53 -24.97 -39.44
CA GLY A 185 4.29 -25.99 -40.45
C GLY A 185 4.73 -25.58 -41.85
N HIS A 186 6.02 -25.39 -42.10
CA HIS A 186 6.53 -25.38 -43.48
C HIS A 186 7.97 -25.92 -43.61
N ALA A 187 8.08 -27.03 -44.34
CA ALA A 187 9.26 -27.58 -45.02
C ALA A 187 10.49 -27.96 -44.15
N ARG A 188 10.57 -29.23 -43.75
CA ARG A 188 11.86 -29.92 -43.60
C ARG A 188 12.11 -30.78 -44.85
N PRO A 189 13.24 -30.62 -45.56
CA PRO A 189 13.59 -31.47 -46.69
C PRO A 189 14.04 -32.84 -46.19
N ASP A 190 13.40 -33.88 -46.71
CA ASP A 190 13.65 -35.29 -46.43
C ASP A 190 14.95 -35.72 -47.13
N HIS A 191 16.01 -35.96 -46.35
CA HIS A 191 17.32 -36.30 -46.88
C HIS A 191 17.88 -37.55 -46.19
N ASP A 192 17.16 -38.67 -46.25
CA ASP A 192 17.71 -39.99 -45.93
C ASP A 192 17.09 -41.08 -46.82
N ARG A 193 17.71 -41.33 -47.98
CA ARG A 193 17.53 -42.60 -48.72
C ARG A 193 18.74 -43.50 -48.44
N PRO A 194 18.54 -44.76 -48.01
CA PRO A 194 19.64 -45.70 -47.86
C PRO A 194 20.07 -46.24 -49.23
N VAL A 195 21.39 -46.27 -49.44
CA VAL A 195 22.06 -46.93 -50.56
C VAL A 195 22.34 -48.39 -50.19
N SER A 196 21.79 -49.34 -50.96
CA SER A 196 22.24 -50.73 -51.18
C SER A 196 21.12 -51.43 -51.98
N GLY A 197 21.28 -52.13 -53.09
CA GLY A 197 22.41 -52.66 -53.85
C GLY A 197 21.86 -53.87 -54.63
N ALA A 198 22.14 -53.95 -55.94
CA ALA A 198 22.01 -55.07 -56.91
C ALA A 198 21.47 -54.58 -58.25
#